data_AF-A0A848F4X4-F1
#
_entry.id   AF-A0A848F4X4-F1
#
_cell.length_a   1.000
_cell.length_b   1.000
_cell.length_c   1.000
_cell.angle_alpha   90.00
_cell.angle_beta   90.00
_cell.angle_gamma   90.00
#
_symmetry.space_group_name_H-M   'P 1'
#
loop_
_entity.id
_entity.type
_entity.pdbx_description
1 polymer ?
#
loop_
_entity_poly.entity_id
_entity_poly.type
_entity_poly.pdbx_seq_one_letter_code
_entity_poly.pdbx_strand_id
1 'polypeptide(L)'
;MQAPYAKPDRRWLDELQNVVHLAANNKAFKRMQAVCHTDHGAFQPELAKLDVDAEGNLRFHVHMVETVVAPLFEVPGDIGLLATMLRLGLRFRYEVIDKYRQVRPGRTPLCTVADLVAEVRAAIEVIENDAQSRGAENLDEATVVDLFTSAQDQDDMATVLDRWNRARERLFADPPPAELSRLRAILEEMRELNYRFMCLGSRRFHEMVCTRWGDAPHREG
;
A
#
# COMPACT_ATOMS: atom_id res chain seq x y z
N MET A 1 -7.23 -5.01 28.10
CA MET A 1 -5.77 -5.16 27.95
C MET A 1 -5.36 -4.22 26.83
N GLN A 2 -4.78 -3.06 27.15
CA GLN A 2 -4.30 -2.11 26.14
C GLN A 2 -3.01 -2.66 25.52
N ALA A 3 -2.95 -2.75 24.20
CA ALA A 3 -1.74 -3.13 23.49
C ALA A 3 -0.61 -2.15 23.86
N PRO A 4 0.65 -2.63 24.00
CA PRO A 4 1.77 -1.76 24.30
C PRO A 4 1.88 -0.71 23.20
N TYR A 5 1.93 0.58 23.58
CA TYR A 5 2.09 1.71 22.67
C TYR A 5 3.26 1.42 21.72
N ALA A 6 2.92 1.10 20.47
CA ALA A 6 3.90 1.04 19.39
C ALA A 6 4.64 2.38 19.35
N LYS A 7 5.94 2.35 19.07
CA LYS A 7 6.74 3.57 18.87
C LYS A 7 5.97 4.51 17.93
N PRO A 8 5.88 5.82 18.24
CA PRO A 8 5.21 6.76 17.34
C PRO A 8 5.79 6.65 15.93
N ASP A 9 4.96 6.41 14.92
CA ASP A 9 5.42 6.39 13.53
C ASP A 9 5.95 7.78 13.16
N ARG A 10 7.26 7.87 12.90
CA ARG A 10 7.94 9.13 12.54
C ARG A 10 8.19 9.27 11.04
N ARG A 11 7.78 8.30 10.22
CA ARG A 11 8.04 8.33 8.78
C ARG A 11 7.39 9.52 8.09
N TRP A 12 6.24 9.98 8.59
CA TRP A 12 5.61 11.21 8.09
C TRP A 12 6.50 12.44 8.26
N LEU A 13 7.28 12.49 9.34
CA LEU A 13 8.20 13.59 9.59
C LEU A 13 9.42 13.52 8.66
N ASP A 14 9.96 12.31 8.45
CA ASP A 14 11.09 12.09 7.54
C ASP A 14 10.70 12.40 6.09
N GLU A 15 9.52 11.95 5.64
CA GLU A 15 8.97 12.30 4.33
C GLU A 15 8.76 13.81 4.19
N LEU A 16 8.21 14.47 5.22
CA LEU A 16 7.99 15.91 5.21
C LEU A 16 9.31 16.69 5.11
N GLN A 17 10.32 16.30 5.89
CA GLN A 17 11.64 16.92 5.82
C GLN A 17 12.26 16.79 4.43
N ASN A 18 12.16 15.59 3.83
CA ASN A 18 12.66 15.36 2.48
C ASN A 18 11.90 16.21 1.43
N VAL A 19 10.57 16.29 1.52
CA VAL A 19 9.75 17.11 0.64
C VAL A 19 10.09 18.60 0.75
N VAL A 20 10.24 19.10 1.97
CA VAL A 20 10.68 20.49 2.23
C VAL A 20 12.07 20.74 1.66
N HIS A 21 13.01 19.81 1.86
CA HIS A 21 14.36 19.90 1.30
C HIS A 21 14.34 19.97 -0.23
N LEU A 22 13.59 19.09 -0.89
CA LEU A 22 13.46 19.09 -2.35
C LEU A 22 12.81 20.38 -2.86
N ALA A 23 11.73 20.82 -2.22
CA ALA A 23 11.02 22.06 -2.57
C ALA A 23 11.93 23.30 -2.42
N ALA A 24 12.70 23.39 -1.34
CA ALA A 24 13.64 24.49 -1.10
C ALA A 24 14.74 24.57 -2.16
N ASN A 25 15.09 23.45 -2.78
CA ASN A 25 16.10 23.37 -3.84
C ASN A 25 15.49 23.41 -5.25
N ASN A 26 14.22 23.80 -5.38
CA ASN A 26 13.48 23.84 -6.65
C ASN A 26 13.52 22.49 -7.41
N LYS A 27 13.54 21.38 -6.66
CA LYS A 27 13.50 20.02 -7.20
C LYS A 27 12.08 19.50 -7.17
N ALA A 28 11.72 18.71 -8.19
CA ALA A 28 10.47 17.98 -8.18
C ALA A 28 10.44 16.98 -7.01
N PHE A 29 9.28 16.85 -6.37
CA PHE A 29 9.05 15.91 -5.29
C PHE A 29 7.70 15.21 -5.50
N LYS A 30 7.57 14.03 -4.90
CA LYS A 30 6.29 13.30 -4.86
C LYS A 30 5.48 13.75 -3.64
N ARG A 31 4.16 13.67 -3.75
CA ARG A 31 3.26 13.91 -2.62
C ARG A 31 3.59 12.93 -1.48
N MET A 32 3.67 13.44 -0.25
CA MET A 32 3.85 12.61 0.95
C MET A 32 2.74 11.57 1.04
N GLN A 33 3.11 10.33 1.38
CA GLN A 33 2.17 9.22 1.53
C GLN A 33 1.93 8.89 3.00
N ALA A 34 2.94 9.10 3.84
CA ALA A 34 2.84 8.82 5.26
C ALA A 34 1.78 9.71 5.95
N VAL A 35 1.04 9.08 6.86
CA VAL A 35 -0.05 9.69 7.62
C VAL A 35 0.41 9.93 9.06
N CYS A 36 0.15 11.11 9.58
CA CYS A 36 0.34 11.43 10.99
C CYS A 36 -0.90 10.98 11.77
N HIS A 37 -0.71 10.00 12.68
CA HIS A 37 -1.75 9.54 13.59
C HIS A 37 -1.67 10.30 14.91
N THR A 38 -2.80 10.81 15.37
CA THR A 38 -2.94 11.53 16.63
C THR A 38 -4.17 11.02 17.38
N ASP A 39 -4.32 11.39 18.65
CA ASP A 39 -5.51 11.06 19.46
C ASP A 39 -6.82 11.65 18.88
N HIS A 40 -6.71 12.62 17.96
CA HIS A 40 -7.85 13.33 17.36
C HIS A 40 -8.14 12.92 15.92
N GLY A 41 -7.36 11.99 15.36
CA GLY A 41 -7.57 11.48 14.00
C GLY A 41 -6.28 11.31 13.21
N ALA A 42 -6.47 10.98 11.93
CA ALA A 42 -5.42 10.72 10.96
C ALA A 42 -5.32 11.89 9.97
N PHE A 43 -4.11 12.41 9.79
CA PHE A 43 -3.85 13.58 8.97
C PHE A 43 -2.75 13.30 7.95
N GLN A 44 -3.00 13.62 6.69
CA GLN A 44 -1.96 13.60 5.66
C GLN A 44 -1.35 15.01 5.54
N PRO A 45 -0.05 15.18 5.82
CA PRO A 45 0.61 16.46 5.60
C PRO A 45 0.68 16.79 4.11
N GLU A 46 0.40 18.04 3.74
CA GLU A 46 0.50 18.56 2.38
C GLU A 46 1.25 19.88 2.38
N LEU A 47 2.27 20.00 1.52
CA LEU A 47 2.96 21.26 1.31
C LEU A 47 2.04 22.20 0.52
N ALA A 48 1.51 23.22 1.17
CA ALA A 48 0.45 24.06 0.60
C ALA A 48 0.98 25.35 -0.04
N LYS A 49 1.97 25.98 0.60
CA LYS A 49 2.49 27.28 0.18
C LYS A 49 3.95 27.46 0.56
N LEU A 50 4.71 28.15 -0.29
CA LEU A 50 6.03 28.70 0.01
C LEU A 50 5.91 30.23 0.05
N ASP A 51 6.36 30.82 1.14
CA ASP A 51 6.58 32.26 1.28
C ASP A 51 8.08 32.56 1.38
N VAL A 52 8.50 33.67 0.78
CA VAL A 52 9.86 34.20 0.91
C VAL A 52 9.76 35.53 1.63
N ASP A 53 10.46 35.68 2.76
CA ASP A 53 10.49 36.95 3.48
C ASP A 53 11.45 37.95 2.84
N ALA A 54 11.52 39.17 3.40
CA ALA A 54 12.34 40.26 2.87
C ALA A 54 13.84 39.95 2.97
N GLU A 55 14.22 39.08 3.91
CA GLU A 55 15.58 38.61 4.16
C GLU A 55 15.96 37.40 3.28
N GLY A 56 15.02 36.88 2.49
CA GLY A 56 15.22 35.74 1.59
C GLY A 56 15.08 34.37 2.27
N ASN A 57 14.57 34.30 3.50
CA ASN A 57 14.28 33.03 4.14
C ASN A 57 13.02 32.40 3.54
N LEU A 58 13.07 31.09 3.39
CA LEU A 58 11.96 30.29 2.89
C LEU A 58 11.09 29.82 4.05
N ARG A 59 9.79 30.13 4.00
CA ARG A 59 8.77 29.64 4.94
C ARG A 59 7.80 28.72 4.21
N PHE A 60 7.77 27.46 4.62
CA PHE A 60 6.84 26.47 4.09
C PHE A 60 5.61 26.33 5.00
N HIS A 61 4.44 26.40 4.39
CA HIS A 61 3.17 26.11 5.07
C HIS A 61 2.74 24.69 4.76
N VAL A 62 2.55 23.92 5.82
CA VAL A 62 2.11 22.52 5.74
C VAL A 62 0.66 22.46 6.23
N HIS A 63 -0.25 22.05 5.36
CA HIS A 63 -1.62 21.74 5.76
C HIS A 63 -1.69 20.31 6.26
N MET A 64 -2.35 20.11 7.39
CA MET A 64 -2.68 18.78 7.89
C MET A 64 -4.10 18.46 7.41
N VAL A 65 -4.21 17.75 6.29
CA VAL A 65 -5.51 17.42 5.70
C VAL A 65 -6.04 16.18 6.41
N GLU A 66 -7.18 16.32 7.09
CA GLU A 66 -7.88 15.19 7.69
C GLU A 66 -8.20 14.18 6.57
N THR A 67 -7.74 12.97 6.75
CA THR A 67 -7.94 11.92 5.75
C THR A 67 -8.95 10.94 6.28
N VAL A 68 -10.04 10.73 5.52
CA VAL A 68 -11.11 9.75 5.83
C VAL A 68 -10.66 8.34 5.51
N VAL A 69 -9.41 8.07 5.85
CA VAL A 69 -8.85 6.74 5.80
C VAL A 69 -8.55 6.36 7.22
N ALA A 70 -9.64 6.27 8.00
CA ALA A 70 -9.64 5.67 9.32
C ALA A 70 -8.79 4.40 9.21
N PRO A 71 -7.67 4.37 9.92
CA PRO A 71 -6.82 3.20 9.88
C PRO A 71 -7.66 2.02 10.34
N LEU A 72 -7.62 0.93 9.58
CA LEU A 72 -8.31 -0.29 10.00
C LEU A 72 -7.67 -0.88 11.27
N PHE A 73 -6.64 -0.26 11.86
CA PHE A 73 -6.19 -0.58 13.23
C PHE A 73 -7.31 -0.39 14.26
N GLU A 74 -8.27 0.52 14.02
CA GLU A 74 -9.42 0.69 14.92
C GLU A 74 -10.37 -0.50 14.84
N VAL A 75 -10.30 -1.29 13.76
CA VAL A 75 -10.97 -2.58 13.64
C VAL A 75 -10.03 -3.64 14.25
N PRO A 76 -10.29 -4.10 15.48
CA PRO A 76 -9.31 -4.90 16.20
C PRO A 76 -9.14 -6.28 15.57
N GLY A 77 -7.87 -6.70 15.46
CA GLY A 77 -7.45 -8.07 15.16
C GLY A 77 -7.47 -8.44 13.68
N ASP A 78 -7.55 -9.74 13.43
CA ASP A 78 -7.43 -10.42 12.14
C ASP A 78 -8.31 -9.82 11.01
N ILE A 79 -9.49 -9.33 11.37
CA ILE A 79 -10.43 -8.79 10.38
C ILE A 79 -9.96 -7.45 9.80
N GLY A 80 -9.35 -6.58 10.63
CA GLY A 80 -8.78 -5.31 10.18
C GLY A 80 -7.55 -5.54 9.31
N LEU A 81 -6.77 -6.57 9.64
CA LEU A 81 -5.63 -7.02 8.85
C LEU A 81 -6.07 -7.47 7.45
N LEU A 82 -7.03 -8.40 7.37
CA LEU A 82 -7.52 -8.92 6.10
C LEU A 82 -8.19 -7.84 5.24
N ALA A 83 -8.96 -6.93 5.85
CA ALA A 83 -9.53 -5.77 5.15
C ALA A 83 -8.44 -4.86 4.56
N THR A 84 -7.36 -4.61 5.31
CA THR A 84 -6.22 -3.85 4.82
C THR A 84 -5.58 -4.54 3.63
N MET A 85 -5.31 -5.84 3.73
CA MET A 85 -4.73 -6.61 2.63
C MET A 85 -5.61 -6.63 1.37
N LEU A 86 -6.92 -6.80 1.52
CA LEU A 86 -7.88 -6.76 0.40
C LEU A 86 -7.85 -5.43 -0.33
N ARG A 87 -7.78 -4.33 0.43
CA ARG A 87 -7.61 -3.00 -0.14
C ARG A 87 -6.28 -2.88 -0.91
N LEU A 88 -5.18 -3.36 -0.36
CA LEU A 88 -3.89 -3.36 -1.07
C LEU A 88 -3.99 -4.18 -2.36
N GLY A 89 -4.64 -5.34 -2.31
CA GLY A 89 -4.94 -6.16 -3.49
C GLY A 89 -5.67 -5.37 -4.58
N LEU A 90 -6.67 -4.57 -4.22
CA LEU A 90 -7.35 -3.67 -5.16
C LEU A 90 -6.43 -2.59 -5.73
N ARG A 91 -5.62 -1.94 -4.88
CA ARG A 91 -4.66 -0.92 -5.33
C ARG A 91 -3.63 -1.52 -6.30
N PHE A 92 -3.04 -2.66 -5.97
CA PHE A 92 -2.14 -3.39 -6.87
C PHE A 92 -2.79 -3.70 -8.21
N ARG A 93 -4.07 -4.10 -8.19
CA ARG A 93 -4.79 -4.41 -9.43
C ARG A 93 -4.88 -3.20 -10.37
N TYR A 94 -5.31 -2.06 -9.86
CA TYR A 94 -5.65 -0.91 -10.71
C TYR A 94 -4.51 0.08 -10.90
N GLU A 95 -3.71 0.31 -9.87
CA GLU A 95 -2.62 1.31 -9.90
C GLU A 95 -1.32 0.74 -10.49
N VAL A 96 -1.15 -0.59 -10.47
CA VAL A 96 0.04 -1.27 -11.00
C VAL A 96 -0.31 -2.15 -12.18
N ILE A 97 -1.06 -3.23 -11.94
CA ILE A 97 -1.21 -4.31 -12.92
C ILE A 97 -1.96 -3.83 -14.17
N ASP A 98 -3.18 -3.32 -14.02
CA ASP A 98 -4.00 -2.91 -15.16
C ASP A 98 -3.50 -1.61 -15.81
N LYS A 99 -2.90 -0.70 -15.01
CA LYS A 99 -2.30 0.55 -15.51
C LYS A 99 -1.14 0.27 -16.46
N TYR A 100 -0.21 -0.61 -16.07
CA TYR A 100 1.00 -0.87 -16.84
C TYR A 100 0.88 -2.03 -17.84
N ARG A 101 -0.16 -2.88 -17.74
CA ARG A 101 -0.47 -3.89 -18.78
C ARG A 101 -0.94 -3.26 -20.10
N GLN A 102 -1.55 -2.08 -20.05
CA GLN A 102 -2.12 -1.41 -21.23
C GLN A 102 -1.09 -0.69 -22.10
N VAL A 103 0.21 -0.77 -21.81
CA VAL A 103 1.27 -0.26 -22.69
C VAL A 103 1.26 -1.08 -23.98
N ARG A 104 0.47 -0.64 -24.97
CA ARG A 104 0.30 -1.34 -26.26
C ARG A 104 1.57 -1.24 -27.10
N PRO A 105 1.96 -2.31 -27.83
CA PRO A 105 2.94 -2.18 -28.89
C PRO A 105 2.41 -1.19 -29.94
N GLY A 106 3.18 -0.16 -30.30
CA GLY A 106 2.84 0.77 -31.39
C GLY A 106 2.29 2.14 -30.99
N ARG A 107 2.02 2.40 -29.70
CA ARG A 107 2.07 3.79 -29.19
C ARG A 107 3.51 4.00 -28.76
N THR A 108 4.25 4.84 -29.48
CA THR A 108 5.61 5.24 -29.12
C THR A 108 5.63 5.57 -27.63
N PRO A 109 6.25 4.77 -26.76
CA PRO A 109 6.42 5.21 -25.41
C PRO A 109 7.45 6.34 -25.50
N LEU A 110 7.09 7.54 -25.04
CA LEU A 110 8.07 8.58 -24.75
C LEU A 110 9.04 8.14 -23.61
N CYS A 111 8.89 6.92 -23.09
CA CYS A 111 9.65 6.33 -22.01
C CYS A 111 10.29 4.99 -22.41
N THR A 112 11.46 4.70 -21.86
CA THR A 112 12.19 3.45 -22.06
C THR A 112 11.59 2.31 -21.22
N VAL A 113 11.99 1.06 -21.47
CA VAL A 113 11.61 -0.06 -20.58
C VAL A 113 12.12 0.15 -19.16
N ALA A 114 13.32 0.76 -19.01
CA ALA A 114 13.87 1.10 -17.71
C ALA A 114 12.98 2.10 -16.96
N ASP A 115 12.47 3.13 -17.66
CA ASP A 115 11.54 4.11 -17.08
C ASP A 115 10.24 3.43 -16.64
N LEU A 116 9.67 2.52 -17.45
CA LEU A 116 8.48 1.76 -17.08
C LEU A 116 8.72 0.88 -15.85
N VAL A 117 9.86 0.20 -15.76
CA VAL A 117 10.21 -0.60 -14.58
C VAL A 117 10.33 0.30 -13.35
N ALA A 118 10.98 1.47 -13.47
CA ALA A 118 11.10 2.42 -12.38
C ALA A 118 9.73 2.95 -11.91
N GLU A 119 8.82 3.24 -12.85
CA GLU A 119 7.45 3.64 -12.53
C GLU A 119 6.65 2.54 -11.83
N VAL A 120 6.74 1.29 -12.31
CA VAL A 120 6.07 0.14 -11.69
C VAL A 120 6.60 -0.07 -10.27
N ARG A 121 7.92 -0.10 -10.07
CA ARG A 121 8.55 -0.23 -8.74
C ARG A 121 8.07 0.87 -7.80
N ALA A 122 8.11 2.12 -8.27
CA ALA A 122 7.64 3.26 -7.49
C ALA A 122 6.17 3.16 -7.09
N ALA A 123 5.29 2.67 -7.98
CA ALA A 123 3.88 2.47 -7.66
C ALA A 123 3.68 1.38 -6.60
N ILE A 124 4.44 0.28 -6.68
CA ILE A 124 4.43 -0.79 -5.67
C ILE A 124 4.91 -0.26 -4.31
N GLU A 125 6.04 0.44 -4.27
CA GLU A 125 6.59 1.02 -3.03
C GLU A 125 5.60 2.00 -2.38
N VAL A 126 4.90 2.81 -3.17
CA VAL A 126 3.84 3.71 -2.67
C VAL A 126 2.71 2.94 -2.00
N ILE A 127 2.27 1.82 -2.58
CA ILE A 127 1.21 0.97 -2.01
C ILE A 127 1.71 0.29 -0.72
N GLU A 128 2.94 -0.24 -0.73
CA GLU A 128 3.55 -0.90 0.43
C GLU A 128 3.80 0.07 1.59
N ASN A 129 4.29 1.28 1.32
CA ASN A 129 4.49 2.31 2.34
C ASN A 129 3.16 2.77 2.94
N ASP A 130 2.12 2.94 2.11
CA ASP A 130 0.77 3.24 2.60
C ASP A 130 0.25 2.12 3.50
N ALA A 131 0.48 0.84 3.16
CA ALA A 131 0.12 -0.30 4.01
C ALA A 131 0.80 -0.21 5.38
N GLN A 132 2.11 -0.01 5.39
CA GLN A 132 2.88 0.09 6.62
C GLN A 132 2.38 1.25 7.49
N SER A 133 2.06 2.41 6.91
CA SER A 133 1.51 3.57 7.64
C SER A 133 0.15 3.31 8.30
N ARG A 134 -0.48 2.18 7.99
CA ARG A 134 -1.78 1.76 8.51
C ARG A 134 -1.68 0.63 9.54
N GLY A 135 -0.49 0.35 10.05
CA GLY A 135 -0.25 -0.71 11.03
C GLY A 135 0.10 -2.06 10.42
N ALA A 136 0.34 -2.13 9.11
CA ALA A 136 0.79 -3.34 8.43
C ALA A 136 2.32 -3.56 8.53
N GLU A 137 2.99 -2.83 9.42
CA GLU A 137 4.45 -2.87 9.64
C GLU A 137 4.98 -4.25 10.07
N ASN A 138 4.10 -5.10 10.62
CA ASN A 138 4.41 -6.45 11.09
C ASN A 138 3.57 -7.53 10.39
N LEU A 139 3.19 -7.32 9.12
CA LEU A 139 2.57 -8.36 8.30
C LEU A 139 3.58 -9.47 8.00
N ASP A 140 3.78 -10.35 8.97
CA ASP A 140 4.47 -11.62 8.77
C ASP A 140 3.60 -12.54 7.90
N GLU A 141 4.24 -13.26 6.98
CA GLU A 141 3.56 -14.19 6.07
C GLU A 141 2.82 -15.29 6.82
N ALA A 142 3.39 -15.80 7.93
CA ALA A 142 2.73 -16.81 8.74
C ALA A 142 1.44 -16.23 9.35
N THR A 143 1.49 -15.01 9.89
CA THR A 143 0.30 -14.30 10.40
C THR A 143 -0.78 -14.15 9.32
N VAL A 144 -0.41 -13.89 8.06
CA VAL A 144 -1.37 -13.81 6.95
C VAL A 144 -2.00 -15.17 6.64
N VAL A 145 -1.19 -16.23 6.62
CA VAL A 145 -1.67 -17.59 6.38
C VAL A 145 -2.61 -18.03 7.51
N ASP A 146 -2.28 -17.71 8.75
CA ASP A 146 -3.07 -18.05 9.94
C ASP A 146 -4.45 -17.38 9.97
N LEU A 147 -4.68 -16.34 9.15
CA LEU A 147 -6.02 -15.74 8.98
C LEU A 147 -7.01 -16.75 8.40
N PHE A 148 -6.56 -17.76 7.67
CA PHE A 148 -7.38 -18.75 6.98
C PHE A 148 -7.58 -19.98 7.86
N THR A 149 -8.80 -20.52 7.91
CA THR A 149 -9.14 -21.63 8.82
C THR A 149 -9.03 -23.02 8.20
N SER A 150 -9.13 -23.13 6.88
CA SER A 150 -9.00 -24.42 6.21
C SER A 150 -7.55 -24.66 5.80
N ALA A 151 -7.05 -25.88 6.00
CA ALA A 151 -5.68 -26.24 5.62
C ALA A 151 -5.42 -26.00 4.11
N GLN A 152 -6.43 -26.26 3.27
CA GLN A 152 -6.34 -25.99 1.84
C GLN A 152 -6.15 -24.50 1.55
N ASP A 153 -6.89 -23.62 2.22
CA ASP A 153 -6.76 -22.18 2.01
C ASP A 153 -5.45 -21.62 2.55
N GLN A 154 -4.95 -22.20 3.65
CA GLN A 154 -3.64 -21.89 4.20
C GLN A 154 -2.53 -22.25 3.19
N ASP A 155 -2.56 -23.45 2.63
CA ASP A 155 -1.61 -23.91 1.61
C ASP A 155 -1.69 -23.06 0.32
N ASP A 156 -2.90 -22.75 -0.13
CA ASP A 156 -3.12 -21.89 -1.30
C ASP A 156 -2.61 -20.47 -1.05
N MET A 157 -2.84 -19.91 0.14
CA MET A 157 -2.36 -18.57 0.51
C MET A 157 -0.84 -18.54 0.60
N ALA A 158 -0.21 -19.53 1.25
CA ALA A 158 1.24 -19.65 1.32
C ALA A 158 1.85 -19.71 -0.08
N THR A 159 1.25 -20.49 -0.99
CA THR A 159 1.66 -20.56 -2.40
C THR A 159 1.54 -19.21 -3.11
N VAL A 160 0.46 -18.46 -2.84
CA VAL A 160 0.26 -17.12 -3.42
C VAL A 160 1.34 -16.15 -2.95
N LEU A 161 1.62 -16.10 -1.64
CA LEU A 161 2.63 -15.21 -1.05
C LEU A 161 4.04 -15.52 -1.57
N ASP A 162 4.42 -16.80 -1.57
CA ASP A 162 5.72 -17.26 -2.05
C ASP A 162 5.94 -16.93 -3.54
N ARG A 163 4.93 -17.17 -4.40
CA ARG A 163 5.00 -16.77 -5.82
C ARG A 163 5.01 -15.25 -5.99
N TRP A 164 4.26 -14.52 -5.17
CA TRP A 164 4.24 -13.06 -5.21
C TRP A 164 5.61 -12.47 -4.90
N ASN A 165 6.28 -12.98 -3.86
CA ASN A 165 7.64 -12.59 -3.50
C ASN A 165 8.64 -12.86 -4.61
N ARG A 166 8.60 -14.04 -5.25
CA ARG A 166 9.46 -14.33 -6.41
C ARG A 166 9.17 -13.44 -7.62
N ALA A 167 7.92 -13.05 -7.85
CA ALA A 167 7.58 -12.08 -8.88
C ALA A 167 8.13 -10.68 -8.54
N ARG A 168 8.00 -10.26 -7.28
CA ARG A 168 8.56 -9.02 -6.76
C ARG A 168 10.08 -9.02 -6.87
N GLU A 169 10.79 -10.06 -6.44
CA GLU A 169 12.24 -10.19 -6.58
C GLU A 169 12.71 -10.03 -8.02
N ARG A 170 12.05 -10.70 -8.98
CA ARG A 170 12.36 -10.53 -10.41
C ARG A 170 12.12 -9.12 -10.92
N LEU A 171 11.09 -8.45 -10.42
CA LEU A 171 10.80 -7.06 -10.77
C LEU A 171 11.83 -6.10 -10.17
N PHE A 172 12.32 -6.36 -8.96
CA PHE A 172 13.27 -5.54 -8.19
C PHE A 172 14.74 -5.94 -8.38
N ALA A 173 15.02 -6.96 -9.19
CA ALA A 173 16.38 -7.42 -9.49
C ALA A 173 17.29 -6.30 -10.02
N ASP A 174 18.60 -6.47 -9.79
CA ASP A 174 19.65 -5.62 -10.35
C ASP A 174 20.61 -6.51 -11.18
N PRO A 175 20.70 -6.33 -12.52
CA PRO A 175 20.02 -5.31 -13.32
C PRO A 175 18.50 -5.53 -13.46
N PRO A 176 17.71 -4.46 -13.65
CA PRO A 176 16.27 -4.55 -13.84
C PRO A 176 15.90 -5.30 -15.13
N PRO A 177 14.64 -5.79 -15.26
CA PRO A 177 14.15 -6.35 -16.51
C PRO A 177 14.34 -5.38 -17.69
N ALA A 178 15.23 -5.74 -18.62
CA ALA A 178 15.56 -4.89 -19.77
C ALA A 178 14.55 -5.01 -20.92
N GLU A 179 13.78 -6.10 -20.95
CA GLU A 179 12.83 -6.38 -22.04
C GLU A 179 11.37 -6.17 -21.60
N LEU A 180 10.59 -5.53 -22.47
CA LEU A 180 9.16 -5.31 -22.24
C LEU A 180 8.38 -6.62 -22.11
N SER A 181 8.78 -7.66 -22.85
CA SER A 181 8.23 -9.02 -22.76
C SER A 181 8.34 -9.58 -21.34
N ARG A 182 9.52 -9.42 -20.72
CA ARG A 182 9.81 -9.90 -19.37
C ARG A 182 9.03 -9.12 -18.31
N LEU A 183 8.95 -7.80 -18.43
CA LEU A 183 8.10 -6.98 -17.56
C LEU A 183 6.63 -7.41 -17.66
N ARG A 184 6.11 -7.60 -18.87
CA ARG A 184 4.73 -8.06 -19.10
C ARG A 184 4.47 -9.44 -18.50
N ALA A 185 5.40 -10.38 -18.63
CA ALA A 185 5.27 -11.71 -18.05
C ALA A 185 5.16 -11.64 -16.52
N ILE A 186 5.99 -10.82 -15.87
CA ILE A 186 5.91 -10.59 -14.42
C ILE A 186 4.55 -9.99 -14.04
N LEU A 187 4.09 -8.96 -14.75
CA LEU A 187 2.79 -8.32 -14.45
C LEU A 187 1.60 -9.26 -14.67
N GLU A 188 1.64 -10.15 -15.66
CA GLU A 188 0.58 -11.14 -15.87
C GLU A 188 0.57 -12.21 -14.78
N GLU A 189 1.75 -12.64 -14.30
CA GLU A 189 1.83 -13.52 -13.14
C GLU A 189 1.29 -12.85 -11.87
N MET A 190 1.70 -11.60 -11.60
CA MET A 190 1.17 -10.82 -10.49
C MET A 190 -0.35 -10.63 -10.59
N ARG A 191 -0.90 -10.52 -11.80
CA ARG A 191 -2.35 -10.45 -12.03
C ARG A 191 -3.05 -11.74 -11.62
N GLU A 192 -2.52 -12.89 -12.01
CA GLU A 192 -3.06 -14.19 -11.64
C GLU A 192 -3.06 -14.37 -10.12
N LEU A 193 -1.93 -14.07 -9.48
CA LEU A 193 -1.76 -14.15 -8.04
C LEU A 193 -2.69 -13.21 -7.29
N ASN A 194 -2.79 -11.96 -7.75
CA ASN A 194 -3.72 -10.97 -7.21
C ASN A 194 -5.17 -11.46 -7.31
N TYR A 195 -5.58 -12.04 -8.43
CA TYR A 195 -6.93 -12.61 -8.57
C TYR A 195 -7.17 -13.74 -7.56
N ARG A 196 -6.24 -14.69 -7.44
CA ARG A 196 -6.33 -15.79 -6.45
C ARG A 196 -6.42 -15.26 -5.03
N PHE A 197 -5.55 -14.32 -4.67
CA PHE A 197 -5.59 -13.63 -3.37
C PHE A 197 -6.96 -12.99 -3.12
N MET A 198 -7.48 -12.21 -4.08
CA MET A 198 -8.76 -11.53 -3.91
C MET A 198 -9.93 -12.52 -3.74
N CYS A 199 -9.91 -13.67 -4.43
CA CYS A 199 -10.92 -14.73 -4.25
C CYS A 199 -10.85 -15.35 -2.85
N LEU A 200 -9.66 -15.77 -2.41
CA LEU A 200 -9.46 -16.36 -1.08
C LEU A 200 -9.80 -15.36 0.03
N GLY A 201 -9.20 -14.16 -0.04
CA GLY A 201 -9.35 -13.12 0.97
C GLY A 201 -10.78 -12.60 1.08
N SER A 202 -11.50 -12.42 -0.03
CA SER A 202 -12.88 -11.92 0.03
C SER A 202 -13.84 -12.95 0.63
N ARG A 203 -13.68 -14.23 0.29
CA ARG A 203 -14.43 -15.32 0.92
C ARG A 203 -14.16 -15.37 2.42
N ARG A 204 -12.88 -15.35 2.81
CA ARG A 204 -12.50 -15.39 4.23
C ARG A 204 -13.01 -14.17 4.99
N PHE A 205 -12.92 -12.99 4.39
CA PHE A 205 -13.43 -11.77 4.99
C PHE A 205 -14.95 -11.85 5.21
N HIS A 206 -15.69 -12.39 4.23
CA HIS A 206 -17.12 -12.63 4.38
C HIS A 206 -17.44 -13.57 5.54
N GLU A 207 -16.71 -14.69 5.68
CA GLU A 207 -16.87 -15.61 6.82
C GLU A 207 -16.66 -14.89 8.16
N MET A 208 -15.56 -14.14 8.29
CA MET A 208 -15.24 -13.40 9.52
C MET A 208 -16.30 -12.35 9.84
N VAL A 209 -16.84 -11.67 8.82
CA VAL A 209 -17.94 -10.73 8.97
C VAL A 209 -19.19 -11.45 9.48
N CYS A 210 -19.58 -12.56 8.84
CA CYS A 210 -20.76 -13.33 9.24
C CYS A 210 -20.65 -13.88 10.66
N THR A 211 -19.48 -14.36 11.08
CA THR A 211 -19.27 -14.82 12.46
C THR A 211 -19.34 -13.66 13.45
N ARG A 212 -18.69 -12.52 13.15
CA ARG A 212 -18.57 -11.40 14.09
C ARG A 212 -19.84 -10.56 14.22
N TRP A 213 -20.64 -10.47 13.16
CA TRP A 213 -21.88 -9.70 13.11
C TRP A 213 -23.16 -10.56 13.07
N GLY A 214 -23.04 -11.88 12.94
CA GLY A 214 -24.17 -12.82 13.05
C GLY A 214 -24.77 -12.91 14.45
N ASP A 215 -24.03 -12.48 15.47
CA ASP A 215 -24.46 -12.45 16.87
C ASP A 215 -25.18 -11.15 17.29
N ALA A 216 -25.62 -10.30 16.34
CA ALA A 216 -26.41 -9.12 16.67
C ALA A 216 -27.77 -9.54 17.28
N PRO A 217 -28.20 -8.96 18.42
CA PRO A 217 -29.34 -9.48 19.18
C PRO A 217 -30.61 -9.45 18.34
N HIS A 218 -31.33 -10.57 18.35
CA HIS A 218 -32.75 -10.58 18.04
C HIS A 218 -33.38 -9.44 18.84
N ARG A 219 -33.85 -8.41 18.14
CA ARG A 219 -34.78 -7.43 18.72
C ARG A 219 -36.05 -8.22 19.03
N GLU A 220 -36.16 -8.69 20.28
CA GLU A 220 -37.45 -9.04 20.86
C GLU A 220 -38.29 -7.77 20.82
N GLY A 221 -39.31 -7.80 19.96
CA GLY A 221 -40.43 -6.86 19.95
C GLY A 221 -41.68 -7.59 20.38
#